data_AF-A0AAU3FMD5-F1
#
_entry.id   AF-A0AAU3FMD5-F1
#
_cell.length_a   1.000
_cell.length_b   1.000
_cell.length_c   1.000
_cell.angle_alpha   90.00
_cell.angle_beta   90.00
_cell.angle_gamma   90.00
#
_symmetry.space_group_name_H-M   'P 1'
#
loop_
_entity.id
_entity.type
_entity.pdbx_description
1 polymer ?
#
loop_
_entity_poly.entity_id
_entity_poly.type
_entity_poly.pdbx_seq_one_letter_code
_entity_poly.pdbx_strand_id
1 'polypeptide(L)'
;MWLDPEAVRRVTGDAPPPQALGWEALREGRPGMPPVEPPGQWSPLWEAAVAVALARLLAVSSGTRVTVPDGPVAGTFRRALDALLPPGPPARSLALVGPALPAITPDIALVPQHPQTGERWALTGAAAVVPLPWDIWAYLAFHHDRRPVPGAGTTPADARRDDPLPLMPCGPFRPDGDVFLSTLARLPEVRQPWLREIYDQVRRRPYADPF
;
A
#
# COMPACT_ATOMS: atom_id res chain seq x y z
N MET A 1 6.47 -33.20 -1.62
CA MET A 1 5.37 -33.31 -0.65
C MET A 1 4.08 -33.33 -1.47
N TRP A 2 3.42 -34.48 -1.54
CA TRP A 2 2.15 -34.65 -2.26
C TRP A 2 1.07 -34.86 -1.20
N LEU A 3 0.02 -34.03 -1.21
CA LEU A 3 -1.11 -34.22 -0.32
C LEU A 3 -2.00 -35.33 -0.90
N ASP A 4 -2.26 -36.36 -0.10
CA ASP A 4 -3.17 -37.46 -0.45
C ASP A 4 -4.58 -36.90 -0.71
N PRO A 5 -5.15 -37.08 -1.91
CA PRO A 5 -6.49 -36.62 -2.26
C PRO A 5 -7.59 -37.18 -1.34
N GLU A 6 -7.39 -38.35 -0.73
CA GLU A 6 -8.35 -38.98 0.19
C GLU A 6 -8.27 -38.40 1.61
N ALA A 7 -7.21 -37.65 1.94
CA ALA A 7 -7.07 -36.99 3.24
C ALA A 7 -7.89 -35.70 3.36
N VAL A 8 -8.59 -35.27 2.30
CA VAL A 8 -9.38 -34.04 2.25
C VAL A 8 -10.87 -34.36 2.09
N ARG A 9 -11.64 -34.27 3.18
CA ARG A 9 -13.10 -34.37 3.13
C ARG A 9 -13.66 -33.08 2.53
N ARG A 10 -14.25 -33.16 1.33
CA ARG A 10 -15.06 -32.06 0.78
C ARG A 10 -16.30 -31.89 1.65
N VAL A 11 -16.32 -30.82 2.44
CA VAL A 11 -17.53 -30.37 3.13
C VAL A 11 -18.33 -29.56 2.13
N THR A 12 -19.47 -30.07 1.70
CA THR A 12 -20.48 -29.27 0.99
C THR A 12 -21.02 -28.28 2.01
N GLY A 13 -20.45 -27.07 2.02
CA GLY A 13 -20.92 -26.00 2.87
C GLY A 13 -22.28 -25.53 2.36
N ASP A 14 -23.36 -26.08 2.94
CA ASP A 14 -24.74 -25.60 2.74
C ASP A 14 -25.01 -24.30 3.53
N ALA A 15 -23.99 -23.79 4.22
CA ALA A 15 -24.01 -22.46 4.80
C ALA A 15 -23.82 -21.43 3.68
N PRO A 16 -24.71 -20.41 3.56
CA PRO A 16 -24.44 -19.31 2.66
C PRO A 16 -23.06 -18.72 3.00
N PRO A 17 -22.25 -18.35 2.00
CA PRO A 17 -20.97 -17.73 2.26
C PRO A 17 -21.18 -16.54 3.19
N PRO A 18 -20.31 -16.32 4.20
CA PRO A 18 -20.43 -15.18 5.09
C PRO A 18 -20.60 -13.91 4.25
N GLN A 19 -21.64 -13.12 4.54
CA GLN A 19 -21.83 -11.85 3.84
C GLN A 19 -20.58 -11.00 4.04
N ALA A 20 -20.01 -10.52 2.93
CA ALA A 20 -18.87 -9.64 2.96
C ALA A 20 -19.23 -8.36 3.75
N LEU A 21 -18.31 -7.89 4.57
CA LEU A 21 -18.49 -6.66 5.32
C LEU A 21 -18.61 -5.47 4.35
N GLY A 22 -19.46 -4.51 4.67
CA GLY A 22 -19.45 -3.23 3.96
C GLY A 22 -18.20 -2.41 4.32
N TRP A 23 -17.88 -1.41 3.50
CA TRP A 23 -16.72 -0.53 3.71
C TRP A 23 -16.72 0.20 5.08
N GLU A 24 -17.89 0.61 5.58
CA GLU A 24 -18.05 1.18 6.93
C GLU A 24 -17.69 0.14 8.01
N ALA A 25 -18.21 -1.08 7.90
CA ALA A 25 -17.93 -2.14 8.86
C ALA A 25 -16.44 -2.57 8.85
N LEU A 26 -15.77 -2.51 7.70
CA LEU A 26 -14.33 -2.70 7.62
C LEU A 26 -13.54 -1.59 8.34
N ARG A 27 -13.99 -0.33 8.26
CA ARG A 27 -13.38 0.79 8.98
C ARG A 27 -13.42 0.59 10.49
N GLU A 28 -14.55 0.12 11.00
CA GLU A 28 -14.74 -0.08 12.43
C GLU A 28 -14.05 -1.35 12.95
N GLY A 29 -14.14 -2.46 12.21
CA GLY A 29 -13.69 -3.77 12.66
C GLY A 29 -12.27 -4.18 12.21
N ARG A 30 -11.69 -3.48 11.22
CA ARG A 30 -10.40 -3.86 10.64
C ARG A 30 -9.46 -2.66 10.52
N PRO A 31 -8.83 -2.26 11.64
CA PRO A 31 -7.81 -1.22 11.61
C PRO A 31 -6.69 -1.60 10.64
N GLY A 32 -6.26 -0.66 9.80
CA GLY A 32 -5.15 -0.88 8.88
C GLY A 32 -3.88 -1.41 9.56
N MET A 33 -3.17 -2.30 8.86
CA MET A 33 -2.02 -3.03 9.36
C MET A 33 -0.80 -2.12 9.49
N PRO A 34 -0.11 -2.09 10.64
CA PRO A 34 1.15 -1.40 10.80
C PRO A 34 2.20 -1.87 9.78
N PRO A 35 3.02 -0.95 9.22
CA PRO A 35 4.00 -1.31 8.21
C PRO A 35 5.26 -1.96 8.80
N VAL A 36 5.43 -1.89 10.12
CA VAL A 36 6.58 -2.43 10.85
C VAL A 36 6.13 -3.60 11.71
N GLU A 37 6.76 -4.75 11.52
CA GLU A 37 6.60 -5.96 12.31
C GLU A 37 7.69 -6.06 13.39
N PRO A 38 7.41 -6.61 14.59
CA PRO A 38 8.43 -6.89 15.58
C PRO A 38 9.55 -7.76 14.98
N PRO A 39 10.84 -7.45 15.24
CA PRO A 39 11.37 -6.45 16.17
C PRO A 39 11.64 -5.04 15.58
N GLY A 40 11.09 -4.67 14.43
CA GLY A 40 11.37 -3.39 13.75
C GLY A 40 11.57 -3.52 12.23
N GLN A 41 11.19 -4.66 11.67
CA GLN A 41 11.34 -4.98 10.25
C GLN A 41 10.15 -4.45 9.47
N TRP A 42 10.32 -4.05 8.21
CA TRP A 42 9.18 -3.78 7.36
C TRP A 42 8.41 -5.07 7.09
N SER A 43 7.08 -4.97 7.04
CA SER A 43 6.22 -6.11 6.72
C SER A 43 6.42 -6.50 5.25
N PRO A 44 6.73 -7.76 4.93
CA PRO A 44 6.82 -8.23 3.53
C PRO A 44 5.52 -8.01 2.76
N LEU A 45 4.37 -8.04 3.45
CA LEU A 45 3.07 -7.76 2.85
C LEU A 45 2.94 -6.29 2.42
N TRP A 46 3.52 -5.37 3.20
CA TRP A 46 3.62 -3.96 2.82
C TRP A 46 4.56 -3.76 1.64
N GLU A 47 5.75 -4.33 1.69
CA GLU A 47 6.75 -4.21 0.61
C GLU A 47 6.18 -4.70 -0.72
N ALA A 48 5.51 -5.86 -0.72
CA ALA A 48 4.85 -6.42 -1.90
C ALA A 48 3.64 -5.59 -2.37
N ALA A 49 2.76 -5.18 -1.45
CA ALA A 49 1.58 -4.38 -1.81
C ALA A 49 1.96 -3.03 -2.42
N VAL A 50 2.98 -2.36 -1.86
CA VAL A 50 3.50 -1.10 -2.38
C VAL A 50 4.21 -1.32 -3.71
N ALA A 51 4.97 -2.41 -3.89
CA ALA A 51 5.59 -2.76 -5.16
C ALA A 51 4.55 -2.93 -6.29
N VAL A 52 3.44 -3.63 -6.03
CA VAL A 52 2.33 -3.78 -6.98
C VAL A 52 1.70 -2.41 -7.32
N ALA A 53 1.43 -1.59 -6.31
CA ALA A 53 0.85 -0.27 -6.50
C ALA A 53 1.78 0.67 -7.26
N LEU A 54 3.08 0.64 -6.96
CA LEU A 54 4.12 1.43 -7.63
C LEU A 54 4.21 1.07 -9.12
N ALA A 55 4.22 -0.22 -9.47
CA ALA A 55 4.23 -0.66 -10.87
C ALA A 55 3.02 -0.14 -11.65
N ARG A 56 1.82 -0.24 -11.05
CA ARG A 56 0.58 0.30 -11.65
C ARG A 56 0.59 1.82 -11.73
N LEU A 57 1.13 2.51 -10.72
CA LEU A 57 1.26 3.95 -10.69
C LEU A 57 2.16 4.44 -11.84
N LEU A 58 3.30 3.80 -12.08
CA LEU A 58 4.15 4.12 -13.22
C LEU A 58 3.40 3.89 -14.54
N ALA A 59 2.71 2.77 -14.70
CA ALA A 59 1.92 2.53 -15.91
C ALA A 59 0.91 3.64 -16.19
N VAL A 60 0.17 4.08 -15.16
CA VAL A 60 -0.82 5.16 -15.33
C VAL A 60 -0.21 6.57 -15.36
N SER A 61 1.03 6.78 -14.88
CA SER A 61 1.68 8.10 -14.93
C SER A 61 2.11 8.50 -16.34
N SER A 62 2.23 7.53 -17.25
CA SER A 62 2.64 7.74 -18.64
C SER A 62 3.97 8.51 -18.74
N GLY A 63 4.93 8.20 -17.85
CA GLY A 63 6.26 8.82 -17.82
C GLY A 63 6.28 10.26 -17.30
N THR A 64 5.15 10.74 -16.77
CA THR A 64 5.01 12.09 -16.23
C THR A 64 5.34 12.10 -14.75
N ARG A 65 6.03 13.15 -14.27
CA ARG A 65 6.33 13.30 -12.85
C ARG A 65 5.05 13.52 -12.04
N VAL A 66 4.97 12.83 -10.91
CA VAL A 66 3.79 12.77 -10.04
C VAL A 66 4.05 13.52 -8.73
N THR A 67 3.19 14.49 -8.40
CA THR A 67 3.14 15.12 -7.07
C THR A 67 2.57 14.14 -6.06
N VAL A 68 3.37 13.79 -5.06
CA VAL A 68 2.99 12.88 -3.97
C VAL A 68 2.58 13.71 -2.75
N PRO A 69 1.40 13.46 -2.15
CA PRO A 69 0.97 14.20 -0.97
C PRO A 69 1.88 13.89 0.21
N ASP A 70 2.07 14.87 1.10
CA ASP A 70 2.91 14.72 2.30
C ASP A 70 2.34 13.64 3.26
N GLY A 71 3.13 13.31 4.29
CA GLY A 71 2.77 12.28 5.26
C GLY A 71 3.17 10.87 4.82
N PRO A 72 2.45 9.81 5.23
CA PRO A 72 2.86 8.43 4.99
C PRO A 72 2.88 8.03 3.52
N VAL A 73 2.03 8.65 2.70
CA VAL A 73 2.03 8.42 1.26
C VAL A 73 3.38 8.85 0.67
N ALA A 74 3.87 10.04 1.06
CA ALA A 74 5.23 10.47 0.72
C ALA A 74 6.29 9.51 1.26
N GLY A 75 6.18 9.10 2.53
CA GLY A 75 7.12 8.16 3.15
C GLY A 75 7.20 6.80 2.44
N THR A 76 6.14 6.40 1.76
CA THR A 76 6.02 5.10 1.08
C THR A 76 6.40 5.17 -0.40
N PHE A 77 5.99 6.22 -1.12
CA PHE A 77 6.09 6.28 -2.58
C PHE A 77 7.08 7.32 -3.11
N ARG A 78 7.34 8.42 -2.39
CA ARG A 78 8.07 9.58 -2.96
C ARG A 78 9.48 9.21 -3.42
N ARG A 79 10.26 8.54 -2.57
CA ARG A 79 11.64 8.12 -2.89
C ARG A 79 11.69 7.26 -4.16
N ALA A 80 10.81 6.25 -4.25
CA ALA A 80 10.80 5.36 -5.42
C ALA A 80 10.34 6.09 -6.68
N LEU A 81 9.34 6.97 -6.59
CA LEU A 81 8.86 7.75 -7.73
C LEU A 81 9.89 8.77 -8.21
N ASP A 82 10.58 9.46 -7.30
CA ASP A 82 11.64 10.42 -7.66
C ASP A 82 12.86 9.73 -8.29
N ALA A 83 13.14 8.47 -7.91
CA ALA A 83 14.22 7.69 -8.49
C ALA A 83 13.87 7.09 -9.86
N LEU A 84 12.60 6.73 -10.09
CA LEU A 84 12.16 5.99 -11.29
C LEU A 84 11.58 6.88 -12.38
N LEU A 85 10.91 7.99 -12.04
CA LEU A 85 10.31 8.89 -13.03
C LEU A 85 11.34 9.88 -13.57
N PRO A 86 11.25 10.24 -14.86
CA PRO A 86 12.12 11.25 -15.45
C PRO A 86 12.04 12.59 -14.68
N PRO A 87 13.18 13.30 -14.51
CA PRO A 87 13.18 14.60 -13.86
C PRO A 87 12.41 15.62 -14.71
N GLY A 88 11.65 16.47 -14.04
CA GLY A 88 10.83 17.51 -14.68
C GLY A 88 9.88 18.19 -13.69
N PRO A 89 9.11 19.20 -14.13
CA PRO A 89 8.02 19.74 -13.33
C PRO A 89 6.94 18.66 -13.12
N PRO A 90 6.34 18.57 -11.93
CA PRO A 90 5.24 17.66 -11.72
C PRO A 90 4.03 18.11 -12.54
N ALA A 91 3.40 17.16 -13.24
CA ALA A 91 2.24 17.44 -14.08
C ALA A 91 1.05 16.50 -13.80
N ARG A 92 1.18 15.58 -12.84
CA ARG A 92 0.07 14.77 -12.33
C ARG A 92 0.06 14.75 -10.82
N SER A 93 -1.12 14.75 -10.22
CA SER A 93 -1.34 14.69 -8.79
C SER A 93 -1.73 13.27 -8.35
N LEU A 94 -1.14 12.80 -7.25
CA LEU A 94 -1.53 11.58 -6.56
C LEU A 94 -2.32 11.95 -5.30
N ALA A 95 -3.38 11.21 -4.99
CA ALA A 95 -3.98 11.29 -3.66
C ALA A 95 -4.60 9.97 -3.20
N LEU A 96 -4.70 9.79 -1.88
CA LEU A 96 -5.55 8.75 -1.29
C LEU A 96 -7.01 9.18 -1.44
N VAL A 97 -7.84 8.28 -1.99
CA VAL A 97 -9.28 8.50 -2.13
C VAL A 97 -10.01 7.26 -1.65
N GLY A 98 -11.08 7.43 -0.90
CA GLY A 98 -11.84 6.30 -0.38
C GLY A 98 -12.82 6.69 0.72
N PRO A 99 -13.35 5.70 1.45
CA PRO A 99 -14.38 5.92 2.46
C PRO A 99 -13.89 6.87 3.56
N ALA A 100 -14.78 7.77 4.00
CA ALA A 100 -14.54 8.76 5.04
C ALA A 100 -13.38 9.75 4.80
N LEU A 101 -12.83 9.81 3.58
CA LEU A 101 -11.93 10.88 3.16
C LEU A 101 -12.68 11.98 2.39
N PRO A 102 -12.19 13.23 2.41
CA PRO A 102 -12.77 14.30 1.60
C PRO A 102 -12.83 13.93 0.11
N ALA A 103 -13.89 14.32 -0.56
CA ALA A 103 -14.03 14.14 -2.00
C ALA A 103 -13.04 15.07 -2.74
N ILE A 104 -11.92 14.50 -3.19
CA ILE A 104 -10.91 15.15 -4.01
C ILE A 104 -10.77 14.42 -5.34
N THR A 105 -10.42 15.16 -6.40
CA THR A 105 -10.26 14.63 -7.76
C THR A 105 -8.81 14.78 -8.22
N PRO A 106 -7.91 13.87 -7.81
CA PRO A 106 -6.53 13.84 -8.31
C PRO A 106 -6.47 13.28 -9.74
N ASP A 107 -5.32 13.40 -10.41
CA ASP A 107 -5.09 12.72 -11.68
C ASP A 107 -4.94 11.21 -11.49
N ILE A 108 -4.35 10.79 -10.36
CA ILE A 108 -4.17 9.39 -9.96
C ILE A 108 -4.71 9.21 -8.54
N ALA A 109 -5.65 8.28 -8.36
CA ALA A 109 -6.26 7.96 -7.09
C ALA A 109 -5.76 6.61 -6.54
N LEU A 110 -5.17 6.64 -5.34
CA LEU A 110 -4.92 5.45 -4.53
C LEU A 110 -6.19 5.08 -3.78
N VAL A 111 -6.85 4.00 -4.20
CA VAL A 111 -8.14 3.58 -3.66
C VAL A 111 -8.04 2.26 -2.90
N PRO A 112 -8.87 2.02 -1.87
CA PRO A 112 -8.85 0.75 -1.19
C PRO A 112 -9.46 -0.35 -2.06
N GLN A 113 -8.88 -1.54 -1.92
CA GLN A 113 -9.37 -2.80 -2.44
C GLN A 113 -9.90 -3.65 -1.28
N HIS A 114 -11.11 -4.15 -1.45
CA HIS A 114 -11.83 -4.91 -0.46
C HIS A 114 -11.14 -6.26 -0.23
N PRO A 115 -10.82 -6.63 1.02
CA PRO A 115 -10.03 -7.82 1.32
C PRO A 115 -10.80 -9.13 1.08
N GLN A 116 -12.14 -9.11 1.15
CA GLN A 116 -12.96 -10.31 0.99
C GLN A 116 -13.48 -10.50 -0.45
N THR A 117 -13.78 -9.39 -1.15
CA THR A 117 -14.42 -9.43 -2.47
C THR A 117 -13.44 -9.07 -3.59
N GLY A 118 -12.31 -8.46 -3.26
CA GLY A 118 -11.37 -7.92 -4.25
C GLY A 118 -11.89 -6.69 -4.99
N GLU A 119 -13.10 -6.21 -4.68
CA GLU A 119 -13.69 -5.03 -5.29
C GLU A 119 -12.88 -3.79 -4.95
N ARG A 120 -12.83 -2.83 -5.88
CA ARG A 120 -12.15 -1.56 -5.67
C ARG A 120 -13.19 -0.53 -5.28
N TRP A 121 -12.84 0.39 -4.40
CA TRP A 121 -13.71 1.52 -4.12
C TRP A 121 -14.05 2.26 -5.40
N ALA A 122 -15.35 2.49 -5.60
CA ALA A 122 -15.84 3.16 -6.80
C ALA A 122 -15.48 4.64 -6.74
N LEU A 123 -14.75 5.10 -7.76
CA LEU A 123 -14.43 6.51 -7.92
C LEU A 123 -15.27 7.08 -9.07
N THR A 124 -16.03 8.13 -8.79
CA THR A 124 -16.78 8.88 -9.80
C THR A 124 -15.88 9.95 -10.37
N GLY A 125 -15.36 9.77 -11.59
CA GLY A 125 -14.51 10.76 -12.27
C GLY A 125 -13.53 10.14 -13.27
N ALA A 126 -12.70 11.00 -13.87
CA ALA A 126 -11.72 10.62 -14.90
C ALA A 126 -10.33 10.24 -14.35
N ALA A 127 -10.15 10.20 -13.03
CA ALA A 127 -8.87 9.88 -12.41
C ALA A 127 -8.44 8.44 -12.70
N ALA A 128 -7.14 8.23 -12.93
CA ALA A 128 -6.58 6.89 -13.04
C ALA A 128 -6.59 6.20 -11.67
N VAL A 129 -7.14 4.99 -11.60
CA VAL A 129 -7.33 4.27 -10.33
C VAL A 129 -6.20 3.26 -10.10
N VAL A 130 -5.48 3.41 -8.99
CA VAL A 130 -4.47 2.46 -8.51
C VAL A 130 -4.97 1.84 -7.20
N PRO A 131 -5.34 0.54 -7.18
CA PRO A 131 -5.84 -0.09 -5.98
C PRO A 131 -4.71 -0.44 -5.00
N LEU A 132 -5.00 -0.28 -3.71
CA LEU A 132 -4.19 -0.76 -2.59
C LEU A 132 -5.02 -1.72 -1.73
N PRO A 133 -4.45 -2.80 -1.18
CA PRO A 133 -5.19 -3.62 -0.23
C PRO A 133 -5.67 -2.79 0.96
N TRP A 134 -6.87 -3.07 1.44
CA TRP A 134 -7.52 -2.34 2.54
C TRP A 134 -6.58 -2.06 3.71
N ASP A 135 -5.85 -3.07 4.18
CA ASP A 135 -5.02 -2.96 5.37
C ASP A 135 -3.92 -1.89 5.25
N ILE A 136 -3.30 -1.79 4.07
CA ILE A 136 -2.29 -0.77 3.77
C ILE A 136 -2.97 0.59 3.57
N TRP A 137 -4.02 0.63 2.75
CA TRP A 137 -4.73 1.87 2.44
C TRP A 137 -5.27 2.54 3.71
N ALA A 138 -5.93 1.77 4.59
CA ALA A 138 -6.52 2.27 5.83
C ALA A 138 -5.44 2.74 6.81
N TYR A 139 -4.27 2.09 6.84
CA TYR A 139 -3.16 2.59 7.63
C TYR A 139 -2.69 3.94 7.09
N LEU A 140 -2.41 4.06 5.79
CA LEU A 140 -1.95 5.33 5.20
C LEU A 140 -2.97 6.46 5.41
N ALA A 141 -4.27 6.16 5.25
CA ALA A 141 -5.36 7.12 5.40
C ALA A 141 -5.52 7.62 6.84
N PHE A 142 -5.46 6.73 7.85
CA PHE A 142 -5.84 7.07 9.23
C PHE A 142 -4.69 6.99 10.25
N HIS A 143 -3.43 6.83 9.81
CA HIS A 143 -2.27 6.72 10.72
C HIS A 143 -2.15 7.88 11.73
N HIS A 144 -2.62 9.09 11.39
CA HIS A 144 -2.46 10.28 12.22
C HIS A 144 -3.42 10.29 13.41
N ASP A 145 -4.58 9.64 13.28
CA ASP A 145 -5.57 9.49 14.35
C ASP A 145 -5.11 8.51 15.46
N ARG A 146 -3.99 7.80 15.22
CA ARG A 146 -3.44 6.81 16.15
C ARG A 146 -2.28 7.34 17.00
N ARG A 147 -1.99 8.65 16.97
CA ARG A 147 -1.01 9.23 17.88
C ARG A 147 -1.50 9.00 19.32
N PRO A 148 -0.71 8.37 20.21
CA PRO A 148 -1.10 8.23 21.60
C PRO A 148 -1.32 9.61 22.19
N VAL A 149 -2.57 9.91 22.53
CA VAL A 149 -2.89 11.09 23.34
C VAL A 149 -2.27 10.82 24.72
N PRO A 150 -1.41 11.71 25.25
CA PRO A 150 -0.96 11.58 26.62
C PRO A 150 -2.19 11.50 27.52
N GLY A 151 -2.38 10.38 28.21
CA GLY A 151 -3.46 10.25 29.16
C GLY A 151 -3.40 11.42 30.15
N ALA A 152 -4.53 12.10 30.36
CA ALA A 152 -4.67 13.25 31.25
C ALA A 152 -4.58 12.86 32.75
N GLY A 153 -3.74 11.87 33.08
CA GLY A 153 -3.39 11.51 34.44
C GLY A 153 -1.94 11.89 34.68
N THR A 154 -1.69 12.70 35.70
CA THR A 154 -0.34 12.90 36.26
C THR A 154 0.21 11.53 36.63
N THR A 155 1.10 10.99 35.79
CA THR A 155 1.82 9.76 36.08
C THR A 155 2.66 10.02 37.34
N PRO A 156 2.52 9.20 38.41
CA PRO A 156 3.37 9.29 39.59
C PRO A 156 4.85 9.25 39.16
N ALA A 157 5.70 10.08 39.77
CA ALA A 157 7.10 10.22 39.38
C ALA A 157 7.92 8.91 39.52
N ASP A 158 7.39 7.93 40.23
CA ASP A 158 7.93 6.61 40.50
C ASP A 158 7.35 5.48 39.63
N ALA A 159 6.35 5.76 38.78
CA ALA A 159 5.79 4.76 37.88
C ALA A 159 6.76 4.49 36.71
N ARG A 160 7.33 3.28 36.65
CA ARG A 160 8.03 2.79 35.45
C ARG A 160 7.00 2.66 34.32
N ARG A 161 7.30 3.26 33.16
CA ARG A 161 6.53 3.02 31.94
C ARG A 161 6.80 1.59 31.47
N ASP A 162 5.80 0.73 31.59
CA ASP A 162 5.80 -0.62 31.01
C ASP A 162 5.33 -0.63 29.53
N ASP A 163 4.97 0.53 28.97
CA ASP A 163 4.60 0.63 27.56
C ASP A 163 5.81 0.33 26.67
N PRO A 164 5.73 -0.67 25.76
CA PRO A 164 6.80 -0.95 24.82
C PRO A 164 7.06 0.28 23.96
N LEU A 165 8.34 0.61 23.77
CA LEU A 165 8.74 1.69 22.89
C LEU A 165 8.11 1.49 21.51
N PRO A 166 7.62 2.56 20.85
CA PRO A 166 7.08 2.44 19.51
C PRO A 166 8.12 1.79 18.60
N LEU A 167 7.74 0.72 17.91
CA LEU A 167 8.61 -0.03 17.02
C LEU A 167 9.10 0.90 15.91
N MET A 168 10.37 1.28 15.97
CA MET A 168 11.00 2.09 14.94
C MET A 168 11.54 1.20 13.84
N PRO A 169 11.33 1.55 12.57
CA PRO A 169 11.87 0.78 11.46
C PRO A 169 13.40 0.84 11.47
N CYS A 170 14.05 -0.31 11.27
CA CYS A 170 15.51 -0.43 11.24
C CYS A 170 16.18 0.24 10.02
N GLY A 171 15.40 0.77 9.08
CA GLY A 171 15.90 1.42 7.86
C GLY A 171 14.79 2.07 7.04
N PRO A 172 15.14 2.75 5.93
CA PRO A 172 14.15 3.34 5.04
C PRO A 172 13.27 2.25 4.41
N PHE A 173 12.01 2.58 4.14
CA PHE A 173 11.09 1.69 3.43
C PHE A 173 11.60 1.41 2.01
N ARG A 174 11.50 0.14 1.58
CA ARG A 174 11.86 -0.33 0.24
C ARG A 174 10.74 -1.23 -0.29
N PRO A 175 10.16 -0.95 -1.47
CA PRO A 175 9.26 -1.89 -2.11
C PRO A 175 9.99 -3.17 -2.50
N ASP A 176 9.29 -4.29 -2.60
CA ASP A 176 9.87 -5.53 -3.11
C ASP A 176 10.13 -5.42 -4.63
N GLY A 177 11.41 -5.50 -5.02
CA GLY A 177 11.84 -5.36 -6.42
C GLY A 177 11.37 -6.48 -7.34
N ASP A 178 11.28 -7.71 -6.85
CA ASP A 178 10.86 -8.87 -7.65
C ASP A 178 9.35 -8.83 -7.92
N VAL A 179 8.55 -8.49 -6.92
CA VAL A 179 7.10 -8.26 -7.05
C VAL A 179 6.83 -7.07 -7.97
N PHE A 180 7.62 -6.01 -7.87
CA PHE A 180 7.53 -4.85 -8.76
C PHE A 180 7.76 -5.27 -10.23
N LEU A 181 8.87 -5.96 -10.51
CA LEU A 181 9.20 -6.42 -11.87
C LEU A 181 8.17 -7.41 -12.42
N SER A 182 7.73 -8.36 -11.60
CA SER A 182 6.70 -9.34 -11.97
C SER A 182 5.36 -8.67 -12.30
N THR A 183 4.99 -7.64 -11.55
CA THR A 183 3.78 -6.85 -11.81
C THR A 183 3.92 -6.04 -13.09
N LEU A 184 5.03 -5.32 -13.25
CA LEU A 184 5.28 -4.46 -14.40
C LEU A 184 5.31 -5.26 -15.72
N ALA A 185 5.90 -6.46 -15.71
CA ALA A 185 5.94 -7.34 -16.87
C ALA A 185 4.56 -7.80 -17.37
N ARG A 186 3.52 -7.76 -16.53
CA ARG A 186 2.14 -8.13 -16.87
C ARG A 186 1.33 -6.96 -17.42
N LEU A 187 1.82 -5.72 -17.28
CA LEU A 187 1.14 -4.52 -17.75
C LEU A 187 1.49 -4.25 -19.22
N PRO A 188 0.52 -3.95 -20.09
CA PRO A 188 0.79 -3.68 -21.50
C PRO A 188 1.68 -2.43 -21.71
N GLU A 189 1.64 -1.48 -20.78
CA GLU A 189 2.41 -0.23 -20.80
C GLU A 189 3.93 -0.47 -20.73
N VAL A 190 4.39 -1.62 -20.24
CA VAL A 190 5.83 -1.97 -20.19
C VAL A 190 6.47 -2.04 -21.58
N ARG A 191 5.66 -2.10 -22.64
CA ARG A 191 6.12 -2.05 -24.03
C ARG A 191 6.47 -0.62 -24.48
N GLN A 192 6.06 0.40 -23.73
CA GLN A 192 6.45 1.77 -24.02
C GLN A 192 7.93 1.95 -23.72
N PRO A 193 8.71 2.64 -24.57
CA PRO A 193 10.17 2.72 -24.45
C PRO A 193 10.66 3.20 -23.08
N TRP A 194 10.01 4.22 -22.52
CA TRP A 194 10.41 4.82 -21.23
C TRP A 194 10.19 3.85 -20.04
N LEU A 195 9.07 3.13 -20.02
CA LEU A 195 8.77 2.18 -18.94
C LEU A 195 9.56 0.88 -19.10
N ARG A 196 9.87 0.53 -20.35
CA ARG A 196 10.77 -0.57 -20.68
C ARG A 196 12.19 -0.30 -20.16
N GLU A 197 12.68 0.92 -20.33
CA GLU A 197 13.99 1.34 -19.82
C GLU A 197 14.07 1.20 -18.30
N ILE A 198 13.04 1.65 -17.57
CA ILE A 198 12.93 1.46 -16.12
C ILE A 198 12.93 -0.02 -15.76
N TYR A 199 12.11 -0.84 -16.46
CA TYR A 199 12.06 -2.28 -16.23
C TYR A 199 13.45 -2.92 -16.40
N ASP A 200 14.16 -2.60 -17.48
CA ASP A 200 15.48 -3.17 -17.76
C ASP A 200 16.56 -2.66 -16.78
N GLN A 201 16.46 -1.42 -16.31
CA GLN A 201 17.33 -0.87 -15.27
C GLN A 201 17.14 -1.60 -13.93
N VAL A 202 15.90 -1.72 -13.46
CA VAL A 202 15.58 -2.39 -12.18
C VAL A 202 15.91 -3.88 -12.27
N ARG A 203 15.64 -4.53 -13.41
CA ARG A 203 15.98 -5.95 -13.62
C ARG A 203 17.48 -6.23 -13.48
N ARG A 204 18.35 -5.28 -13.84
CA ARG A 204 19.81 -5.45 -13.66
C ARG A 204 20.23 -5.42 -12.19
N ARG A 205 19.46 -4.73 -11.33
CA ARG A 205 19.77 -4.52 -9.90
C ARG A 205 18.47 -4.46 -9.08
N PRO A 206 17.77 -5.58 -8.87
CA PRO A 206 16.44 -5.60 -8.26
C PRO A 206 16.42 -5.21 -6.77
N TYR A 207 17.58 -5.21 -6.10
CA TYR A 207 17.74 -4.86 -4.68
C TYR A 207 18.62 -3.61 -4.46
N ALA A 208 18.83 -2.83 -5.53
CA ALA A 208 19.48 -1.53 -5.42
C ALA A 208 18.43 -0.45 -5.15
N ASP A 209 18.88 0.65 -4.52
CA ASP A 209 18.08 1.86 -4.33
C ASP A 209 17.28 2.19 -5.60
N PRO A 210 15.94 2.36 -5.51
CA PRO A 210 15.12 2.52 -4.29
C PRO A 210 14.59 1.22 -3.65
N PHE A 211 14.94 0.04 -4.18
CA PHE A 211 14.53 -1.31 -3.74
C PHE A 211 15.52 -1.94 -2.74
#